data_AF-G9MGA8-F1
#
_entry.id   AF-G9MGA8-F1
#
_cell.length_a   1.000
_cell.length_b   1.000
_cell.length_c   1.000
_cell.angle_alpha   90.00
_cell.angle_beta   90.00
_cell.angle_gamma   90.00
#
_symmetry.space_group_name_H-M   'P 1'
#
loop_
_entity.id
_entity.type
_entity.pdbx_description
1 polymer ?
#
loop_
_entity_poly.entity_id
_entity_poly.type
_entity_poly.pdbx_seq_one_letter_code
_entity_poly.pdbx_strand_id
1 'polypeptide(L)'
;MDHEVKTQYVHHEGSRHTRPPILQRLRYVVILTLLRLIFIPVNWFQHISRRNKFQPSYIRRYKCRPALPIRVFVPESSAPNAPQRFPVLFTIHGGGFVTGNPKVDDEPNHTMASEHCMAVVALNYTKYPFARHPSGVEDVEALLLAALNDDTLPLDRTSVAVSGYSTGGQLALGLCQRPKMRALPITAVIVQHGSIDFTSRSPTMDLTRPYKPMLGGMRGKDTDMGYELNPAFKWFYAPYGIDLRDPLLSPAFAPRKSLPPHVFFLQAELDHLTGETLRTACRLAGRPVPDDVLAGRGPPSITAEAWTQADRERFAWEDEASGVRLLLVPDALHCFDSPSTMQLFDADTIQDAAAKSKVTNAEIGQWLWRVWVTRKQN
;
A
#
# COMPACT_ATOMS: atom_id res chain seq x y z
N MET A 1 -22.27 -20.99 26.35
CA MET A 1 -22.75 -19.68 26.84
C MET A 1 -22.41 -18.68 25.78
N ASP A 2 -23.46 -18.20 25.13
CA ASP A 2 -23.45 -17.42 23.89
C ASP A 2 -22.74 -16.08 24.06
N HIS A 3 -21.74 -15.82 23.21
CA HIS A 3 -21.31 -14.47 22.90
C HIS A 3 -21.91 -14.07 21.55
N GLU A 4 -23.20 -13.73 21.59
CA GLU A 4 -23.84 -12.88 20.59
C GLU A 4 -23.16 -11.50 20.65
N VAL A 5 -22.08 -11.32 19.89
CA VAL A 5 -21.55 -9.99 19.61
C VAL A 5 -22.45 -9.38 18.54
N LYS A 6 -23.54 -8.76 18.98
CA LYS A 6 -24.29 -7.82 18.14
C LYS A 6 -23.35 -6.70 17.70
N THR A 7 -22.96 -6.72 16.44
CA THR A 7 -22.30 -5.61 15.73
C THR A 7 -23.29 -4.45 15.58
N GLN A 8 -23.63 -3.81 16.69
CA GLN A 8 -24.26 -2.49 16.65
C GLN A 8 -23.17 -1.48 16.26
N TYR A 9 -23.28 -0.96 15.04
CA TYR A 9 -22.59 0.24 14.61
C TYR A 9 -22.94 1.38 15.59
N VAL A 10 -22.04 1.67 16.52
CA VAL A 10 -22.12 2.88 17.32
C VAL A 10 -21.82 4.05 16.38
N HIS A 11 -22.87 4.79 16.03
CA HIS A 11 -22.73 6.13 15.46
C HIS A 11 -21.97 6.99 16.48
N HIS A 12 -20.65 7.10 16.34
CA HIS A 12 -19.87 8.01 17.17
C HIS A 12 -20.10 9.46 16.72
N GLU A 13 -20.78 10.22 17.56
CA GLU A 13 -20.67 11.68 17.57
C GLU A 13 -19.18 12.05 17.71
N GLY A 14 -18.62 12.72 16.68
CA GLY A 14 -17.27 13.26 16.69
C GLY A 14 -16.26 12.57 15.76
N SER A 15 -16.55 12.45 14.46
CA SER A 15 -15.56 12.01 13.46
C SER A 15 -14.42 12.99 13.22
N ARG A 16 -14.42 14.17 13.84
CA ARG A 16 -13.40 15.20 13.62
C ARG A 16 -12.12 14.93 14.39
N HIS A 17 -10.98 15.21 13.76
CA HIS A 17 -9.67 15.08 14.40
C HIS A 17 -9.51 16.10 15.52
N THR A 18 -9.38 15.63 16.76
CA THR A 18 -9.26 16.47 17.93
C THR A 18 -7.81 16.74 18.30
N ARG A 19 -7.56 17.89 18.94
CA ARG A 19 -6.23 18.27 19.41
C ARG A 19 -5.94 17.60 20.77
N PRO A 20 -4.95 16.69 20.87
CA PRO A 20 -4.65 16.06 22.15
C PRO A 20 -3.91 17.01 23.11
N PRO A 21 -3.87 16.68 24.42
CA PRO A 21 -3.12 17.41 25.44
C PRO A 21 -1.66 17.65 25.03
N ILE A 22 -1.07 18.73 25.54
CA ILE A 22 0.30 19.15 25.16
C ILE A 22 1.34 18.05 25.42
N LEU A 23 1.26 17.36 26.57
CA LEU A 23 2.18 16.27 26.93
C LEU A 23 2.10 15.10 25.95
N GLN A 24 0.89 14.74 25.49
CA GLN A 24 0.71 13.70 24.49
C GLN A 24 1.29 14.12 23.12
N ARG A 25 1.11 15.39 22.74
CA ARG A 25 1.73 15.94 21.53
C ARG A 25 3.25 15.93 21.59
N LEU A 26 3.83 16.30 22.73
CA LEU A 26 5.29 16.23 22.95
C LEU A 26 5.78 14.78 22.85
N ARG A 27 5.07 13.83 23.47
CA ARG A 27 5.37 12.39 23.33
C ARG A 27 5.34 11.96 21.86
N TYR A 28 4.33 12.35 21.09
CA TYR A 28 4.28 12.01 19.66
C TYR A 28 5.40 12.63 18.85
N VAL A 29 5.77 13.89 19.10
CA VAL A 29 6.95 14.52 18.47
C VAL A 29 8.21 13.71 18.75
N VAL A 30 8.42 13.28 20.00
CA VAL A 30 9.57 12.45 20.38
C VAL A 30 9.54 11.13 19.62
N ILE A 31 8.41 10.41 19.63
CA ILE A 31 8.25 9.13 18.92
C ILE A 31 8.56 9.27 17.43
N LEU A 32 7.92 10.22 16.74
CA LEU A 32 8.09 10.41 15.29
C LEU A 32 9.52 10.86 14.92
N THR A 33 10.16 11.64 15.79
CA THR A 33 11.54 12.08 15.58
C THR A 33 12.52 10.92 15.78
N LEU A 34 12.35 10.12 16.84
CA LEU A 34 13.17 8.93 17.08
C LEU A 34 13.04 7.91 15.94
N LEU A 35 11.82 7.68 15.45
CA LEU A 35 11.60 6.82 14.29
C LEU A 35 12.43 7.27 13.08
N ARG A 36 12.51 8.57 12.80
CA ARG A 36 13.34 9.07 11.70
C ARG A 36 14.83 8.87 11.96
N LEU A 37 15.28 9.15 13.18
CA LEU A 37 16.69 8.99 13.56
C LEU A 37 17.13 7.52 13.49
N ILE A 38 16.23 6.56 13.66
CA ILE A 38 16.52 5.13 13.52
C ILE A 38 16.43 4.69 12.05
N PHE A 39 15.30 4.95 11.38
CA PHE A 39 15.04 4.38 10.05
C PHE A 39 15.82 5.05 8.92
N ILE A 40 16.17 6.34 9.01
CA ILE A 40 16.94 7.00 7.95
C ILE A 40 18.36 6.40 7.83
N PRO A 41 19.15 6.26 8.91
CA PRO A 41 20.44 5.59 8.85
C PRO A 41 20.36 4.11 8.45
N VAL A 42 19.37 3.36 8.97
CA VAL A 42 19.17 1.94 8.60
C VAL A 42 18.93 1.80 7.11
N ASN A 43 18.01 2.59 6.54
CA ASN A 43 17.75 2.58 5.10
C ASN A 43 19.01 2.97 4.33
N TRP A 44 19.74 4.00 4.77
CA TRP A 44 20.98 4.41 4.13
C TRP A 44 22.05 3.30 4.12
N PHE A 45 22.24 2.60 5.23
CA PHE A 45 23.19 1.48 5.34
C PHE A 45 22.77 0.29 4.46
N GLN A 46 21.49 -0.10 4.50
CA GLN A 46 20.93 -1.13 3.61
C GLN A 46 21.11 -0.77 2.13
N HIS A 47 21.02 0.51 1.79
CA HIS A 47 21.28 0.95 0.42
C HIS A 47 22.75 0.86 0.01
N ILE A 48 23.69 1.05 0.93
CA ILE A 48 25.13 0.89 0.64
C ILE A 48 25.46 -0.57 0.38
N SER A 49 24.88 -1.49 1.15
CA SER A 49 25.13 -2.92 0.96
C SER A 49 24.50 -3.47 -0.33
N ARG A 50 23.40 -2.87 -0.81
CA ARG A 50 22.69 -3.29 -2.05
C ARG A 50 23.04 -2.46 -3.29
N ARG A 51 24.10 -1.63 -3.23
CA ARG A 51 24.33 -0.48 -4.12
C ARG A 51 24.43 -0.76 -5.63
N ASN A 52 24.47 -2.01 -6.09
CA ASN A 52 24.75 -2.33 -7.49
C ASN A 52 23.72 -3.21 -8.24
N LYS A 53 22.66 -3.74 -7.60
CA LYS A 53 21.78 -4.73 -8.27
C LYS A 53 20.50 -4.18 -8.91
N PHE A 54 19.89 -3.13 -8.34
CA PHE A 54 18.53 -2.71 -8.72
C PHE A 54 18.46 -1.19 -8.97
N GLN A 55 19.34 -0.65 -9.81
CA GLN A 55 19.37 0.78 -10.09
C GLN A 55 18.23 1.17 -11.05
N PRO A 56 17.62 2.36 -10.88
CA PRO A 56 16.66 2.87 -11.85
C PRO A 56 17.36 3.26 -13.14
N SER A 57 16.70 3.04 -14.27
CA SER A 57 17.13 3.52 -15.59
C SER A 57 17.23 5.04 -15.61
N TYR A 58 16.34 5.74 -14.89
CA TYR A 58 16.37 7.19 -14.77
C TYR A 58 16.06 7.68 -13.36
N ILE A 59 16.70 8.78 -12.97
CA ILE A 59 16.26 9.62 -11.85
C ILE A 59 15.84 10.96 -12.45
N ARG A 60 14.58 11.37 -12.26
CA ARG A 60 14.06 12.64 -12.76
C ARG A 60 13.74 13.59 -11.61
N ARG A 61 13.99 14.88 -11.84
CA ARG A 61 13.58 15.98 -10.97
C ARG A 61 12.80 16.97 -11.82
N TYR A 62 11.58 17.25 -11.42
CA TYR A 62 10.73 18.20 -12.12
C TYR A 62 10.65 19.53 -11.38
N LYS A 63 10.49 20.63 -12.14
CA LYS A 63 10.39 21.99 -11.59
C LYS A 63 9.20 22.14 -10.62
N CYS A 64 8.14 21.36 -10.81
CA CYS A 64 6.96 21.38 -9.93
C CYS A 64 7.26 20.90 -8.51
N ARG A 65 8.26 20.02 -8.32
CA ARG A 65 8.68 19.44 -7.04
C ARG A 65 10.19 19.09 -7.06
N PRO A 66 11.10 20.08 -7.04
CA PRO A 66 12.53 19.84 -7.26
C PRO A 66 13.20 18.99 -6.17
N ALA A 67 12.65 19.00 -4.95
CA ALA A 67 13.14 18.25 -3.81
C ALA A 67 12.64 16.78 -3.78
N LEU A 68 11.73 16.40 -4.67
CA LEU A 68 11.08 15.08 -4.69
C LEU A 68 11.45 14.34 -5.99
N PRO A 69 12.68 13.82 -6.10
CA PRO A 69 13.06 13.06 -7.29
C PRO A 69 12.20 11.80 -7.42
N ILE A 70 11.82 11.48 -8.64
CA ILE A 70 11.21 10.19 -9.00
C ILE A 70 12.29 9.24 -9.52
N ARG A 71 12.01 7.94 -9.45
CA ARG A 71 12.89 6.88 -9.95
C ARG A 71 12.12 6.09 -10.99
N VAL A 72 12.71 5.88 -12.16
CA VAL A 72 12.05 5.23 -13.30
C VAL A 72 12.83 3.99 -13.66
N PHE A 73 12.13 2.86 -13.72
CA PHE A 73 12.64 1.56 -14.12
C PHE A 73 11.98 1.23 -15.46
N VAL A 74 12.81 1.02 -16.47
CA VAL A 74 12.38 0.60 -17.81
C VAL A 74 12.99 -0.77 -18.05
N PRO A 75 12.20 -1.76 -18.52
CA PRO A 75 12.74 -3.07 -18.85
C PRO A 75 13.80 -2.95 -19.95
N GLU A 76 14.86 -3.75 -19.85
CA GLU A 76 15.78 -3.96 -20.95
C GLU A 76 15.04 -4.73 -22.05
N SER A 77 14.92 -4.16 -23.25
CA SER A 77 14.30 -4.86 -24.36
C SER A 77 15.34 -5.22 -25.41
N SER A 78 15.71 -6.50 -25.45
CA SER A 78 16.59 -7.09 -26.47
C SER A 78 15.82 -7.68 -27.67
N ALA A 79 14.48 -7.63 -27.64
CA ALA A 79 13.64 -8.18 -28.69
C ALA A 79 13.58 -7.25 -29.93
N PRO A 80 13.67 -7.78 -31.17
CA PRO A 80 13.56 -6.98 -32.41
C PRO A 80 12.27 -6.15 -32.54
N ASN A 81 11.21 -6.55 -31.82
CA ASN A 81 9.88 -5.91 -31.83
C ASN A 81 9.52 -5.28 -30.48
N ALA A 82 10.52 -4.85 -29.71
CA ALA A 82 10.34 -4.09 -28.48
C ALA A 82 9.31 -2.96 -28.66
N PRO A 83 8.31 -2.81 -27.77
CA PRO A 83 7.46 -1.63 -27.82
C PRO A 83 8.30 -0.38 -27.54
N GLN A 84 8.08 0.68 -28.32
CA GLN A 84 8.78 1.97 -28.13
C GLN A 84 8.33 2.69 -26.84
N ARG A 85 7.17 2.32 -26.31
CA ARG A 85 6.57 2.84 -25.07
C ARG A 85 5.97 1.68 -24.28
N PHE A 86 6.22 1.65 -22.98
CA PHE A 86 5.78 0.59 -22.09
C PHE A 86 4.55 1.02 -21.28
N PRO A 87 3.56 0.14 -21.04
CA PRO A 87 2.57 0.36 -19.99
C PRO A 87 3.24 0.79 -18.69
N VAL A 88 2.60 1.67 -17.93
CA VAL A 88 3.25 2.31 -16.78
C VAL A 88 2.51 2.04 -15.48
N LEU A 89 3.26 1.55 -14.49
CA LEU A 89 2.85 1.45 -13.10
C LEU A 89 3.53 2.56 -12.28
N PHE A 90 2.75 3.49 -11.75
CA PHE A 90 3.25 4.46 -10.77
C PHE A 90 3.22 3.84 -9.38
N THR A 91 4.33 3.83 -8.65
CA THR A 91 4.40 3.29 -7.28
C THR A 91 4.61 4.39 -6.25
N ILE A 92 3.92 4.29 -5.11
CA ILE A 92 4.04 5.23 -4.00
C ILE A 92 4.48 4.46 -2.75
N HIS A 93 5.66 4.80 -2.24
CA HIS A 93 6.26 4.11 -1.11
C HIS A 93 5.50 4.35 0.22
N GLY A 94 5.69 3.46 1.19
CA GLY A 94 5.13 3.58 2.54
C GLY A 94 6.00 4.38 3.51
N GLY A 95 5.70 4.33 4.81
CA GLY A 95 6.53 4.95 5.86
C GLY A 95 5.79 5.84 6.86
N GLY A 96 4.48 5.64 7.05
CA GLY A 96 3.74 6.33 8.12
C GLY A 96 3.64 7.85 7.93
N PHE A 97 3.83 8.34 6.70
CA PHE A 97 4.01 9.77 6.37
C PHE A 97 5.24 10.44 7.03
N VAL A 98 6.11 9.65 7.63
CA VAL A 98 7.20 10.12 8.51
C VAL A 98 8.57 9.69 8.01
N THR A 99 8.68 8.47 7.50
CA THR A 99 9.92 7.86 6.99
C THR A 99 9.76 7.46 5.52
N GLY A 100 10.72 6.70 4.99
CA GLY A 100 10.68 6.19 3.61
C GLY A 100 11.14 7.19 2.56
N ASN A 101 11.46 6.66 1.39
CA ASN A 101 11.75 7.38 0.16
C ASN A 101 11.61 6.35 -1.00
N PRO A 102 11.43 6.75 -2.27
CA PRO A 102 11.17 5.79 -3.35
C PRO A 102 12.28 4.74 -3.55
N LYS A 103 13.48 4.99 -3.04
CA LYS A 103 14.61 4.05 -3.13
C LYS A 103 14.40 2.77 -2.30
N VAL A 104 13.54 2.80 -1.28
CA VAL A 104 13.27 1.62 -0.44
C VAL A 104 12.61 0.50 -1.24
N ASP A 105 11.93 0.85 -2.34
CA ASP A 105 11.22 -0.08 -3.21
C ASP A 105 11.98 -0.33 -4.52
N ASP A 106 13.27 0.01 -4.63
CA ASP A 106 14.05 -0.15 -5.86
C ASP A 106 14.06 -1.59 -6.38
N GLU A 107 14.28 -2.55 -5.49
CA GLU A 107 14.29 -3.99 -5.81
C GLU A 107 12.93 -4.49 -6.34
N PRO A 108 11.81 -4.33 -5.61
CA PRO A 108 10.51 -4.75 -6.13
C PRO A 108 10.08 -3.98 -7.38
N ASN A 109 10.40 -2.68 -7.50
CA ASN A 109 10.09 -1.90 -8.70
C ASN A 109 10.91 -2.36 -9.92
N HIS A 110 12.19 -2.65 -9.73
CA HIS A 110 13.04 -3.21 -10.77
C HIS A 110 12.51 -4.57 -11.23
N THR A 111 12.24 -5.49 -10.29
CA THR A 111 11.69 -6.82 -10.59
C THR A 111 10.36 -6.72 -11.33
N MET A 112 9.44 -5.86 -10.88
CA MET A 112 8.18 -5.63 -11.57
C MET A 112 8.39 -5.15 -13.01
N ALA A 113 9.33 -4.22 -13.22
CA ALA A 113 9.64 -3.72 -14.55
C ALA A 113 10.21 -4.80 -15.46
N SER A 114 11.22 -5.55 -14.97
CA SER A 114 11.95 -6.54 -15.76
C SER A 114 11.13 -7.81 -16.05
N GLU A 115 10.36 -8.32 -15.10
CA GLU A 115 9.64 -9.59 -15.24
C GLU A 115 8.33 -9.44 -16.03
N HIS A 116 7.71 -8.26 -15.98
CA HIS A 116 6.40 -8.02 -16.61
C HIS A 116 6.44 -7.02 -17.76
N CYS A 117 7.63 -6.67 -18.26
CA CYS A 117 7.79 -5.80 -19.44
C CYS A 117 6.97 -4.49 -19.37
N MET A 118 6.97 -3.83 -18.21
CA MET A 118 6.27 -2.56 -17.99
C MET A 118 7.21 -1.52 -17.38
N ALA A 119 6.99 -0.23 -17.64
CA ALA A 119 7.72 0.81 -16.95
C ALA A 119 7.18 0.98 -15.53
N VAL A 120 8.06 1.18 -14.55
CA VAL A 120 7.69 1.49 -13.16
C VAL A 120 8.23 2.87 -12.79
N VAL A 121 7.35 3.75 -12.31
CA VAL A 121 7.71 5.10 -11.88
C VAL A 121 7.44 5.26 -10.38
N ALA A 122 8.50 5.20 -9.58
CA ALA A 122 8.43 5.36 -8.14
C ALA A 122 8.37 6.85 -7.77
N LEU A 123 7.24 7.27 -7.22
CA LEU A 123 6.95 8.63 -6.81
C LEU A 123 7.45 8.93 -5.39
N ASN A 124 7.71 10.21 -5.13
CA ASN A 124 8.16 10.69 -3.83
C ASN A 124 7.19 11.75 -3.32
N TYR A 125 7.13 11.95 -2.00
CA TYR A 125 6.25 12.92 -1.37
C TYR A 125 6.90 13.53 -0.12
N THR A 126 6.44 14.72 0.24
CA THR A 126 6.88 15.43 1.44
C THR A 126 6.31 14.77 2.69
N LYS A 127 7.12 14.73 3.75
CA LYS A 127 6.84 13.95 4.97
C LYS A 127 6.89 14.85 6.20
N TYR A 128 6.63 14.25 7.37
CA TYR A 128 6.97 14.83 8.66
C TYR A 128 8.37 15.48 8.67
N PRO A 129 8.56 16.63 9.35
CA PRO A 129 7.56 17.43 10.05
C PRO A 129 6.82 18.45 9.16
N PHE A 130 7.10 18.47 7.86
CA PHE A 130 6.77 19.62 7.00
C PHE A 130 5.40 19.54 6.31
N ALA A 131 4.85 18.34 6.13
CA ALA A 131 3.63 18.13 5.35
C ALA A 131 2.59 17.31 6.12
N ARG A 132 1.36 17.81 6.13
CA ARG A 132 0.16 17.10 6.59
C ARG A 132 -0.73 16.77 5.39
N HIS A 133 -1.82 16.05 5.61
CA HIS A 133 -2.88 15.93 4.61
C HIS A 133 -3.39 17.32 4.19
N PRO A 134 -3.60 17.60 2.88
CA PRO A 134 -3.50 16.69 1.72
C PRO A 134 -2.16 16.74 0.96
N SER A 135 -1.11 17.40 1.47
CA SER A 135 0.11 17.70 0.70
C SER A 135 0.77 16.49 0.03
N GLY A 136 0.76 15.32 0.68
CA GLY A 136 1.29 14.09 0.07
C GLY A 136 0.57 13.71 -1.23
N VAL A 137 -0.76 13.87 -1.28
CA VAL A 137 -1.59 13.59 -2.48
C VAL A 137 -1.28 14.59 -3.58
N GLU A 138 -1.09 15.87 -3.22
CA GLU A 138 -0.74 16.94 -4.16
C GLU A 138 0.65 16.76 -4.76
N ASP A 139 1.61 16.28 -3.97
CA ASP A 139 2.97 15.97 -4.42
C ASP A 139 2.97 14.85 -5.47
N VAL A 140 2.30 13.73 -5.17
CA VAL A 140 2.23 12.60 -6.11
C VAL A 140 1.38 12.94 -7.35
N GLU A 141 0.34 13.77 -7.22
CA GLU A 141 -0.43 14.32 -8.36
C GLU A 141 0.48 15.12 -9.29
N ALA A 142 1.26 16.05 -8.75
CA ALA A 142 2.15 16.90 -9.52
C ALA A 142 3.26 16.10 -10.23
N LEU A 143 3.82 15.09 -9.56
CA LEU A 143 4.88 14.25 -10.12
C LEU A 143 4.37 13.26 -11.15
N LEU A 144 3.21 12.63 -10.95
CA LEU A 144 2.60 11.74 -11.93
C LEU A 144 2.30 12.50 -13.22
N LEU A 145 1.66 13.68 -13.13
CA LEU A 145 1.40 14.54 -14.30
C LEU A 145 2.68 14.94 -15.02
N ALA A 146 3.72 15.32 -14.27
CA ALA A 146 5.00 15.71 -14.86
C ALA A 146 5.68 14.54 -15.58
N ALA A 147 5.65 13.34 -15.00
CA ALA A 147 6.20 12.13 -15.61
C ALA A 147 5.42 11.72 -16.86
N LEU A 148 4.09 11.78 -16.81
CA LEU A 148 3.28 11.51 -18.01
C LEU A 148 3.56 12.52 -19.11
N ASN A 149 3.80 13.80 -18.80
CA ASN A 149 4.12 14.83 -19.80
C ASN A 149 5.60 14.85 -20.25
N ASP A 150 6.46 14.00 -19.69
CA ASP A 150 7.87 13.92 -20.05
C ASP A 150 8.06 13.00 -21.26
N ASP A 151 8.13 13.58 -22.47
CA ASP A 151 8.31 12.83 -23.72
C ASP A 151 9.63 12.06 -23.81
N THR A 152 10.60 12.35 -22.92
CA THR A 152 11.87 11.61 -22.86
C THR A 152 11.75 10.26 -22.16
N LEU A 153 10.61 10.01 -21.48
CA LEU A 153 10.33 8.73 -20.86
C LEU A 153 9.51 7.84 -21.81
N PRO A 154 9.86 6.56 -21.97
CA PRO A 154 9.17 5.64 -22.88
C PRO A 154 7.88 5.10 -22.24
N LEU A 155 6.97 5.98 -21.83
CA LEU A 155 5.71 5.61 -21.17
C LEU A 155 4.55 5.57 -22.18
N ASP A 156 3.79 4.47 -22.14
CA ASP A 156 2.48 4.35 -22.79
C ASP A 156 1.43 5.02 -21.91
N ARG A 157 0.97 6.19 -22.37
CA ARG A 157 -0.01 7.02 -21.66
C ARG A 157 -1.43 6.45 -21.70
N THR A 158 -1.67 5.38 -22.46
CA THR A 158 -3.00 4.74 -22.58
C THR A 158 -3.19 3.59 -21.59
N SER A 159 -2.09 3.06 -21.05
CA SER A 159 -2.05 1.93 -20.13
C SER A 159 -1.39 2.35 -18.82
N VAL A 160 -2.16 3.01 -17.95
CA VAL A 160 -1.66 3.61 -16.70
C VAL A 160 -2.29 2.94 -15.48
N ALA A 161 -1.47 2.54 -14.52
CA ALA A 161 -1.91 2.08 -13.21
C ALA A 161 -1.15 2.79 -12.08
N VAL A 162 -1.73 2.79 -10.88
CA VAL A 162 -1.11 3.33 -9.67
C VAL A 162 -1.06 2.24 -8.61
N SER A 163 0.03 2.10 -7.89
CA SER A 163 0.17 1.21 -6.74
C SER A 163 0.71 1.99 -5.55
N GLY A 164 0.34 1.58 -4.34
CA GLY A 164 0.86 2.19 -3.13
C GLY A 164 1.02 1.20 -1.98
N TYR A 165 2.11 1.35 -1.23
CA TYR A 165 2.48 0.50 -0.09
C TYR A 165 2.13 1.19 1.23
N SER A 166 1.36 0.56 2.13
CA SER A 166 1.01 1.14 3.43
C SER A 166 0.36 2.53 3.28
N THR A 167 0.95 3.57 3.86
CA THR A 167 0.54 4.96 3.64
C THR A 167 0.60 5.41 2.18
N GLY A 168 1.40 4.76 1.34
CA GLY A 168 1.39 4.95 -0.10
C GLY A 168 0.09 4.46 -0.75
N GLY A 169 -0.55 3.43 -0.19
CA GLY A 169 -1.87 2.94 -0.62
C GLY A 169 -2.98 3.97 -0.34
N GLN A 170 -2.88 4.66 0.79
CA GLN A 170 -3.70 5.83 1.10
C GLN A 170 -3.56 6.92 0.02
N LEU A 171 -2.31 7.26 -0.30
CA LEU A 171 -2.00 8.28 -1.30
C LEU A 171 -2.44 7.86 -2.70
N ALA A 172 -2.31 6.58 -3.06
CA ALA A 172 -2.72 6.04 -4.36
C ALA A 172 -4.24 6.15 -4.57
N LEU A 173 -5.04 5.74 -3.58
CA LEU A 173 -6.49 5.89 -3.64
C LEU A 173 -6.91 7.37 -3.54
N GLY A 174 -6.27 8.16 -2.69
CA GLY A 174 -6.49 9.61 -2.59
C GLY A 174 -6.21 10.34 -3.90
N LEU A 175 -5.11 9.98 -4.56
CA LEU A 175 -4.70 10.51 -5.86
C LEU A 175 -5.75 10.22 -6.93
N CYS A 176 -6.24 8.98 -7.03
CA CYS A 176 -7.21 8.61 -8.07
C CYS A 176 -8.54 9.39 -7.97
N GLN A 177 -8.90 9.90 -6.79
CA GLN A 177 -10.11 10.71 -6.58
C GLN A 177 -9.98 12.13 -7.14
N ARG A 178 -8.76 12.61 -7.38
CA ARG A 178 -8.48 13.98 -7.82
C ARG A 178 -9.06 14.23 -9.22
N PRO A 179 -9.71 15.39 -9.47
CA PRO A 179 -10.34 15.66 -10.76
C PRO A 179 -9.41 15.52 -11.97
N LYS A 180 -8.15 15.96 -11.85
CA LYS A 180 -7.16 15.84 -12.92
C LYS A 180 -6.78 14.38 -13.20
N MET A 181 -6.76 13.54 -12.17
CA MET A 181 -6.44 12.11 -12.30
C MET A 181 -7.58 11.34 -12.93
N ARG A 182 -8.83 11.71 -12.63
CA ARG A 182 -10.02 11.12 -13.24
C ARG A 182 -10.16 11.43 -14.73
N ALA A 183 -9.51 12.47 -15.22
CA ALA A 183 -9.42 12.80 -16.64
C ALA A 183 -8.33 11.99 -17.37
N LEU A 184 -7.45 11.30 -16.62
CA LEU A 184 -6.41 10.44 -17.19
C LEU A 184 -6.94 9.01 -17.36
N PRO A 185 -6.37 8.24 -18.31
CA PRO A 185 -6.75 6.86 -18.56
C PRO A 185 -6.17 5.88 -17.53
N ILE A 186 -6.25 6.18 -16.23
CA ILE A 186 -5.83 5.29 -15.14
C ILE A 186 -6.83 4.13 -15.05
N THR A 187 -6.38 2.92 -15.39
CA THR A 187 -7.23 1.71 -15.44
C THR A 187 -7.34 1.02 -14.10
N ALA A 188 -6.28 1.05 -13.31
CA ALA A 188 -6.15 0.26 -12.11
C ALA A 188 -5.47 1.01 -10.97
N VAL A 189 -5.90 0.72 -9.74
CA VAL A 189 -5.19 1.07 -8.51
C VAL A 189 -4.94 -0.19 -7.68
N ILE A 190 -3.68 -0.40 -7.26
CA ILE A 190 -3.27 -1.50 -6.38
C ILE A 190 -2.93 -0.92 -4.99
N VAL A 191 -3.56 -1.48 -3.97
CA VAL A 191 -3.40 -1.05 -2.58
C VAL A 191 -2.70 -2.18 -1.84
N GLN A 192 -1.41 -2.01 -1.59
CA GLN A 192 -0.59 -3.00 -0.90
C GLN A 192 -0.54 -2.65 0.58
N HIS A 193 -1.15 -3.49 1.42
CA HIS A 193 -1.21 -3.36 2.88
C HIS A 193 -1.53 -1.94 3.36
N GLY A 194 -2.50 -1.29 2.71
CA GLY A 194 -2.71 0.16 2.75
C GLY A 194 -3.37 0.67 4.03
N SER A 195 -2.96 1.85 4.52
CA SER A 195 -3.60 2.53 5.65
C SER A 195 -4.68 3.50 5.17
N ILE A 196 -5.93 3.06 5.12
CA ILE A 196 -7.00 3.71 4.34
C ILE A 196 -8.19 4.21 5.18
N ASP A 197 -8.20 3.96 6.50
CA ASP A 197 -9.24 4.45 7.43
C ASP A 197 -8.67 5.13 8.69
N PHE A 198 -8.75 6.45 8.72
CA PHE A 198 -8.33 7.26 9.87
C PHE A 198 -9.37 7.29 11.00
N THR A 199 -10.59 6.81 10.77
CA THR A 199 -11.66 6.77 11.78
C THR A 199 -11.53 5.61 12.75
N SER A 200 -10.79 4.57 12.39
CA SER A 200 -10.51 3.41 13.25
C SER A 200 -9.89 3.90 14.57
N ARG A 201 -10.76 4.04 15.57
CA ARG A 201 -10.50 4.52 16.94
C ARG A 201 -11.25 3.68 17.97
N SER A 202 -11.83 2.54 17.56
CA SER A 202 -12.68 1.74 18.43
C SER A 202 -11.89 0.60 19.07
N PRO A 203 -11.82 0.53 20.42
CA PRO A 203 -11.30 -0.62 21.15
C PRO A 203 -11.89 -1.95 20.67
N THR A 204 -13.11 -1.98 20.12
CA THR A 204 -13.73 -3.22 19.61
C THR A 204 -13.25 -3.64 18.22
N MET A 205 -12.77 -2.70 17.39
CA MET A 205 -12.15 -3.01 16.08
C MET A 205 -10.64 -3.23 16.21
N ASP A 206 -10.08 -2.73 17.32
CA ASP A 206 -8.68 -2.78 17.72
C ASP A 206 -8.30 -4.09 18.46
N LEU A 207 -9.26 -4.95 18.82
CA LEU A 207 -9.06 -6.16 19.64
C LEU A 207 -8.88 -7.49 18.87
N THR A 208 -8.88 -7.49 17.54
CA THR A 208 -8.73 -8.74 16.77
C THR A 208 -7.88 -8.56 15.51
N ARG A 209 -6.68 -7.97 15.65
CA ARG A 209 -5.62 -8.24 14.66
C ARG A 209 -5.62 -9.75 14.42
N PRO A 210 -5.72 -10.25 13.18
CA PRO A 210 -5.60 -11.68 12.95
C PRO A 210 -4.19 -12.14 13.37
N TYR A 211 -4.10 -13.18 14.19
CA TYR A 211 -2.83 -13.76 14.63
C TYR A 211 -2.96 -15.27 14.73
N LYS A 212 -1.84 -15.97 14.57
CA LYS A 212 -1.79 -17.44 14.60
C LYS A 212 -0.77 -17.89 15.64
N PRO A 213 -1.20 -18.24 16.87
CA PRO A 213 -0.30 -18.61 17.96
C PRO A 213 0.74 -19.68 17.59
N MET A 214 0.34 -20.62 16.72
CA MET A 214 1.19 -21.72 16.23
C MET A 214 2.43 -21.26 15.45
N LEU A 215 2.42 -20.04 14.88
CA LEU A 215 3.57 -19.50 14.14
C LEU A 215 4.68 -18.97 15.06
N GLY A 216 4.39 -18.76 16.35
CA GLY A 216 5.33 -18.12 17.28
C GLY A 216 5.77 -16.71 16.84
N GLY A 217 6.83 -16.19 17.45
CA GLY A 217 7.43 -14.90 17.06
C GLY A 217 6.45 -13.73 17.07
N MET A 218 6.58 -12.81 16.10
CA MET A 218 5.64 -11.69 15.93
C MET A 218 4.32 -12.11 15.28
N ARG A 219 4.33 -13.14 14.43
CA ARG A 219 3.15 -13.68 13.73
C ARG A 219 2.13 -14.33 14.69
N GLY A 220 2.62 -14.88 15.80
CA GLY A 220 1.79 -15.50 16.84
C GLY A 220 1.36 -14.58 17.98
N LYS A 221 1.75 -13.30 17.98
CA LYS A 221 1.29 -12.31 18.96
C LYS A 221 0.02 -11.63 18.47
N ASP A 222 -0.84 -11.29 19.42
CA ASP A 222 -2.08 -10.51 19.21
C ASP A 222 -1.81 -8.99 19.01
N THR A 223 -0.58 -8.54 19.26
CA THR A 223 -0.14 -7.14 19.17
C THR A 223 0.82 -6.91 18.00
N ASP A 224 0.79 -5.72 17.39
CA ASP A 224 1.67 -5.31 16.28
C ASP A 224 2.36 -3.97 16.62
N MET A 225 3.66 -3.85 16.34
CA MET A 225 4.40 -2.60 16.48
C MET A 225 3.79 -1.45 15.65
N GLY A 226 3.23 -1.75 14.48
CA GLY A 226 2.53 -0.77 13.66
C GLY A 226 1.30 -0.18 14.37
N TYR A 227 0.59 -1.01 15.13
CA TYR A 227 -0.58 -0.60 15.89
C TYR A 227 -0.23 0.44 16.97
N GLU A 228 0.85 0.22 17.74
CA GLU A 228 1.30 1.16 18.79
C GLU A 228 1.73 2.53 18.25
N LEU A 229 2.24 2.57 17.02
CA LEU A 229 2.69 3.81 16.37
C LEU A 229 1.55 4.55 15.64
N ASN A 230 0.47 3.85 15.30
CA ASN A 230 -0.65 4.37 14.51
C ASN A 230 -1.25 5.67 15.08
N PRO A 231 -1.47 5.82 16.42
CA PRO A 231 -1.97 7.09 16.97
C PRO A 231 -1.05 8.28 16.70
N ALA A 232 0.28 8.10 16.69
CA ALA A 232 1.24 9.16 16.41
C ALA A 232 1.24 9.56 14.93
N PHE A 233 1.16 8.57 14.02
CA PHE A 233 1.04 8.81 12.57
C PHE A 233 -0.24 9.57 12.24
N LYS A 234 -1.39 9.08 12.72
CA LYS A 234 -2.70 9.73 12.54
C LYS A 234 -2.72 11.14 13.14
N TRP A 235 -2.17 11.30 14.34
CA TRP A 235 -2.06 12.59 15.01
C TRP A 235 -1.35 13.64 14.16
N PHE A 236 -0.18 13.27 13.60
CA PHE A 236 0.59 14.22 12.80
C PHE A 236 -0.06 14.50 11.44
N TYR A 237 -0.45 13.44 10.72
CA TYR A 237 -0.84 13.57 9.32
C TYR A 237 -2.21 14.24 9.14
N ALA A 238 -3.19 13.95 10.01
CA ALA A 238 -4.51 14.59 9.94
C ALA A 238 -4.47 16.01 10.55
N PRO A 239 -4.93 17.06 9.83
CA PRO A 239 -5.13 18.39 10.39
C PRO A 239 -6.20 18.41 11.48
N TYR A 240 -6.06 19.26 12.51
CA TYR A 240 -7.11 19.39 13.51
C TYR A 240 -8.41 19.93 12.89
N GLY A 241 -9.54 19.37 13.34
CA GLY A 241 -10.86 19.74 12.87
C GLY A 241 -11.27 19.10 11.54
N ILE A 242 -10.36 18.44 10.81
CA ILE A 242 -10.74 17.68 9.61
C ILE A 242 -11.70 16.55 9.99
N ASP A 243 -12.67 16.28 9.13
CA ASP A 243 -13.46 15.06 9.24
C ASP A 243 -12.56 13.86 8.90
N LEU A 244 -12.38 12.93 9.84
CA LEU A 244 -11.60 11.72 9.61
C LEU A 244 -12.23 10.82 8.54
N ARG A 245 -13.49 11.05 8.17
CA ARG A 245 -14.17 10.38 7.04
C ARG A 245 -13.96 11.07 5.70
N ASP A 246 -13.21 12.19 5.64
CA ASP A 246 -12.87 12.83 4.38
C ASP A 246 -12.28 11.79 3.41
N PRO A 247 -12.89 11.55 2.23
CA PRO A 247 -12.43 10.51 1.31
C PRO A 247 -10.98 10.64 0.83
N LEU A 248 -10.39 11.84 0.83
CA LEU A 248 -8.98 12.03 0.51
C LEU A 248 -8.05 11.65 1.67
N LEU A 249 -8.54 11.75 2.92
CA LEU A 249 -7.80 11.32 4.11
C LEU A 249 -8.01 9.82 4.38
N SER A 250 -9.26 9.37 4.31
CA SER A 250 -9.69 7.99 4.50
C SER A 250 -10.39 7.46 3.25
N PRO A 251 -9.62 7.00 2.24
CA PRO A 251 -10.19 6.46 1.02
C PRO A 251 -11.10 5.24 1.22
N ALA A 252 -11.10 4.63 2.41
CA ALA A 252 -12.11 3.68 2.85
C ALA A 252 -13.56 4.21 2.72
N PHE A 253 -13.77 5.53 2.70
CA PHE A 253 -15.07 6.19 2.48
C PHE A 253 -15.25 6.76 1.07
N ALA A 254 -14.30 6.54 0.15
CA ALA A 254 -14.40 7.02 -1.22
C ALA A 254 -15.59 6.39 -1.95
N PRO A 255 -16.39 7.18 -2.70
CA PRO A 255 -17.38 6.65 -3.63
C PRO A 255 -16.71 5.76 -4.69
N ARG A 256 -17.33 4.62 -5.04
CA ARG A 256 -16.79 3.72 -6.08
C ARG A 256 -16.51 4.44 -7.40
N LYS A 257 -17.38 5.39 -7.79
CA LYS A 257 -17.29 6.19 -9.02
C LYS A 257 -16.12 7.20 -9.06
N SER A 258 -15.43 7.43 -7.94
CA SER A 258 -14.24 8.29 -7.91
C SER A 258 -12.93 7.50 -7.96
N LEU A 259 -13.00 6.17 -8.12
CA LEU A 259 -11.84 5.29 -8.23
C LEU A 259 -11.76 4.70 -9.65
N PRO A 260 -10.58 4.18 -10.08
CA PRO A 260 -10.41 3.52 -11.36
C PRO A 260 -11.36 2.33 -11.54
N PRO A 261 -11.61 1.89 -12.78
CA PRO A 261 -12.44 0.71 -13.05
C PRO A 261 -11.95 -0.56 -12.34
N HIS A 262 -10.65 -0.68 -12.07
CA HIS A 262 -10.11 -1.82 -11.36
C HIS A 262 -9.41 -1.41 -10.07
N VAL A 263 -9.74 -2.08 -8.96
CA VAL A 263 -9.15 -1.83 -7.63
C VAL A 263 -8.68 -3.17 -7.08
N PHE A 264 -7.38 -3.32 -6.86
CA PHE A 264 -6.79 -4.54 -6.30
C PHE A 264 -6.24 -4.26 -4.90
N PHE A 265 -6.88 -4.82 -3.89
CA PHE A 265 -6.37 -4.87 -2.53
C PHE A 265 -5.48 -6.10 -2.36
N LEU A 266 -4.19 -5.87 -2.12
CA LEU A 266 -3.24 -6.90 -1.72
C LEU A 266 -2.88 -6.65 -0.25
N GLN A 267 -3.32 -7.50 0.65
CA GLN A 267 -3.25 -7.22 2.09
C GLN A 267 -2.63 -8.38 2.83
N ALA A 268 -1.80 -8.12 3.84
CA ALA A 268 -1.21 -9.17 4.66
C ALA A 268 -2.25 -9.69 5.65
N GLU A 269 -2.46 -11.01 5.76
CA GLU A 269 -3.52 -11.61 6.60
C GLU A 269 -3.42 -11.12 8.05
N LEU A 270 -2.22 -11.18 8.62
CA LEU A 270 -1.96 -10.93 10.04
C LEU A 270 -1.64 -9.47 10.35
N ASP A 271 -1.94 -8.54 9.44
CA ASP A 271 -1.73 -7.11 9.62
C ASP A 271 -2.87 -6.47 10.43
N HIS A 272 -2.56 -5.49 11.28
CA HIS A 272 -3.58 -4.71 11.99
C HIS A 272 -4.48 -3.90 11.04
N LEU A 273 -4.03 -3.63 9.80
CA LEU A 273 -4.82 -2.95 8.77
C LEU A 273 -5.76 -3.89 7.98
N THR A 274 -5.73 -5.20 8.21
CA THR A 274 -6.55 -6.17 7.45
C THR A 274 -8.03 -5.86 7.52
N GLY A 275 -8.53 -5.49 8.70
CA GLY A 275 -9.94 -5.22 8.90
C GLY A 275 -10.44 -4.04 8.05
N GLU A 276 -9.69 -2.94 7.96
CA GLU A 276 -10.10 -1.79 7.15
C GLU A 276 -10.03 -2.07 5.64
N THR A 277 -9.02 -2.83 5.20
CA THR A 277 -8.92 -3.28 3.81
C THR A 277 -10.07 -4.19 3.44
N LEU A 278 -10.38 -5.20 4.25
CA LEU A 278 -11.48 -6.14 3.98
C LEU A 278 -12.83 -5.42 3.92
N ARG A 279 -13.13 -4.56 4.91
CA ARG A 279 -14.36 -3.76 4.90
C ARG A 279 -14.45 -2.87 3.68
N THR A 280 -13.35 -2.25 3.28
CA THR A 280 -13.33 -1.37 2.10
C THR A 280 -13.53 -2.15 0.81
N ALA A 281 -12.82 -3.27 0.63
CA ALA A 281 -12.94 -4.13 -0.54
C ALA A 281 -14.38 -4.65 -0.69
N CYS A 282 -14.94 -5.23 0.38
CA CYS A 282 -16.32 -5.72 0.38
C CYS A 282 -17.32 -4.60 0.08
N ARG A 283 -17.18 -3.43 0.70
CA ARG A 283 -18.04 -2.26 0.43
C ARG A 283 -17.98 -1.83 -1.04
N LEU A 284 -16.79 -1.73 -1.62
CA LEU A 284 -16.62 -1.32 -3.01
C LEU A 284 -17.17 -2.36 -4.00
N ALA A 285 -17.15 -3.64 -3.61
CA ALA A 285 -17.69 -4.76 -4.37
C ALA A 285 -19.20 -5.01 -4.14
N GLY A 286 -19.83 -4.32 -3.18
CA GLY A 286 -21.22 -4.61 -2.79
C GLY A 286 -21.40 -5.96 -2.09
N ARG A 287 -20.34 -6.49 -1.46
CA ARG A 287 -20.32 -7.79 -0.77
C ARG A 287 -20.42 -7.62 0.75
N PRO A 288 -20.96 -8.63 1.47
CA PRO A 288 -20.86 -8.67 2.92
C PRO A 288 -19.40 -8.84 3.37
N VAL A 289 -19.09 -8.38 4.58
CA VAL A 289 -17.77 -8.56 5.21
C VAL A 289 -17.75 -9.95 5.86
N PRO A 290 -16.80 -10.83 5.52
CA PRO A 290 -16.69 -12.15 6.15
C PRO A 290 -16.25 -12.06 7.63
N ASP A 291 -16.97 -12.74 8.53
CA ASP A 291 -16.64 -12.78 9.97
C ASP A 291 -15.43 -13.68 10.27
N ASP A 292 -15.19 -14.71 9.46
CA ASP A 292 -14.17 -15.75 9.64
C ASP A 292 -12.76 -15.29 9.27
N VAL A 293 -12.66 -14.42 8.25
CA VAL A 293 -11.39 -13.83 7.78
C VAL A 293 -10.78 -12.87 8.81
N LEU A 294 -11.62 -12.23 9.63
CA LEU A 294 -11.16 -11.37 10.73
C LEU A 294 -10.53 -12.15 11.89
N ALA A 295 -10.73 -13.47 11.95
CA ALA A 295 -10.43 -14.24 13.14
C ALA A 295 -9.12 -15.06 13.06
N GLY A 296 -8.38 -15.05 11.95
CA GLY A 296 -7.08 -15.73 11.82
C GLY A 296 -7.11 -17.25 12.09
N ARG A 297 -8.30 -17.87 12.11
CA ARG A 297 -8.54 -19.23 12.66
C ARG A 297 -8.15 -20.37 11.72
N GLY A 298 -7.46 -20.08 10.62
CA GLY A 298 -6.92 -21.13 9.75
C GLY A 298 -5.68 -21.79 10.34
N PRO A 299 -5.40 -23.06 10.01
CA PRO A 299 -4.05 -23.57 10.19
C PRO A 299 -3.05 -22.67 9.41
N PRO A 300 -1.78 -22.60 9.84
CA PRO A 300 -0.73 -21.96 9.05
C PRO A 300 -0.73 -22.49 7.61
N SER A 301 -0.73 -21.59 6.64
CA SER A 301 -0.48 -21.92 5.24
C SER A 301 1.05 -21.94 5.07
N ILE A 302 1.64 -23.10 5.34
CA ILE A 302 3.09 -23.35 5.21
C ILE A 302 3.55 -22.87 3.81
N THR A 303 4.65 -22.12 3.76
CA THR A 303 5.42 -21.53 2.62
C THR A 303 4.66 -21.13 1.34
N ALA A 304 5.05 -20.01 0.70
CA ALA A 304 4.41 -19.55 -0.55
C ALA A 304 4.41 -20.60 -1.69
N GLU A 305 5.39 -21.51 -1.69
CA GLU A 305 5.53 -22.61 -2.64
C GLU A 305 4.46 -23.71 -2.45
N ALA A 306 3.76 -23.71 -1.32
CA ALA A 306 2.72 -24.67 -0.97
C ALA A 306 1.31 -24.04 -0.87
N TRP A 307 1.10 -22.81 -1.40
CA TRP A 307 -0.24 -22.24 -1.51
C TRP A 307 -1.11 -23.12 -2.39
N THR A 308 -2.03 -23.86 -1.75
CA THR A 308 -2.97 -24.71 -2.44
C THR A 308 -4.01 -23.86 -3.18
N GLN A 309 -4.70 -24.48 -4.14
CA GLN A 309 -5.89 -23.87 -4.75
C GLN A 309 -6.92 -23.47 -3.68
N ALA A 310 -7.06 -24.27 -2.62
CA ALA A 310 -7.94 -23.98 -1.49
C ALA A 310 -7.49 -22.75 -0.68
N ASP A 311 -6.18 -22.54 -0.49
CA ASP A 311 -5.65 -21.31 0.13
C ASP A 311 -6.00 -20.09 -0.74
N ARG A 312 -5.83 -20.20 -2.06
CA ARG A 312 -6.17 -19.12 -3.00
C ARG A 312 -7.65 -18.78 -2.96
N GLU A 313 -8.54 -19.77 -2.93
CA GLU A 313 -9.99 -19.56 -2.87
C GLU A 313 -10.44 -18.98 -1.52
N ARG A 314 -9.75 -19.32 -0.43
CA ARG A 314 -10.03 -18.79 0.89
C ARG A 314 -9.60 -17.33 1.05
N PHE A 315 -8.43 -16.99 0.52
CA PHE A 315 -7.78 -15.70 0.77
C PHE A 315 -7.93 -14.71 -0.38
N ALA A 316 -8.48 -15.13 -1.53
CA ALA A 316 -8.61 -14.27 -2.69
C ALA A 316 -10.01 -14.34 -3.31
N TRP A 317 -10.45 -13.20 -3.83
CA TRP A 317 -11.61 -13.14 -4.70
C TRP A 317 -11.49 -11.95 -5.65
N GLU A 318 -12.15 -12.05 -6.79
CA GLU A 318 -12.29 -10.99 -7.78
C GLU A 318 -13.76 -10.89 -8.14
N ASP A 319 -14.32 -9.69 -8.06
CA ASP A 319 -15.68 -9.39 -8.49
C ASP A 319 -15.61 -8.61 -9.79
N GLU A 320 -15.88 -9.29 -10.91
CA GLU A 320 -15.73 -8.72 -12.25
C GLU A 320 -16.68 -7.53 -12.48
N ALA A 321 -17.89 -7.58 -11.92
CA ALA A 321 -18.89 -6.54 -12.08
C ALA A 321 -18.48 -5.20 -11.46
N SER A 322 -17.91 -5.24 -10.25
CA SER A 322 -17.38 -4.04 -9.58
C SER A 322 -15.94 -3.72 -9.94
N GLY A 323 -15.20 -4.66 -10.56
CA GLY A 323 -13.77 -4.55 -10.85
C GLY A 323 -12.89 -4.58 -9.60
N VAL A 324 -13.39 -5.07 -8.47
CA VAL A 324 -12.66 -5.13 -7.20
C VAL A 324 -12.06 -6.51 -7.01
N ARG A 325 -10.77 -6.56 -6.69
CA ARG A 325 -10.04 -7.78 -6.33
C ARG A 325 -9.47 -7.65 -4.92
N LEU A 326 -9.53 -8.72 -4.14
CA LEU A 326 -8.85 -8.86 -2.86
C LEU A 326 -7.94 -10.09 -2.93
N LEU A 327 -6.71 -9.95 -2.44
CA LEU A 327 -5.83 -11.07 -2.11
C LEU A 327 -5.24 -10.82 -0.72
N LEU A 328 -5.54 -11.71 0.20
CA LEU A 328 -4.90 -11.78 1.50
C LEU A 328 -3.67 -12.67 1.39
N VAL A 329 -2.52 -12.15 1.78
CA VAL A 329 -1.26 -12.90 1.81
C VAL A 329 -1.24 -13.66 3.15
N PRO A 330 -1.41 -14.99 3.15
CA PRO A 330 -1.51 -15.77 4.37
C PRO A 330 -0.24 -15.67 5.21
N ASP A 331 -0.40 -15.75 6.53
CA ASP A 331 0.67 -15.77 7.54
C ASP A 331 1.64 -14.58 7.50
N ALA A 332 1.31 -13.53 6.75
CA ALA A 332 2.18 -12.37 6.57
C ALA A 332 1.79 -11.22 7.52
N LEU A 333 2.78 -10.49 8.01
CA LEU A 333 2.59 -9.25 8.77
C LEU A 333 2.58 -8.01 7.86
N HIS A 334 2.41 -6.84 8.46
CA HIS A 334 2.53 -5.56 7.77
C HIS A 334 3.81 -5.51 6.91
N CYS A 335 3.71 -4.93 5.71
CA CYS A 335 4.75 -4.97 4.67
C CYS A 335 5.11 -6.36 4.15
N PHE A 336 4.28 -7.38 4.32
CA PHE A 336 4.53 -8.77 3.88
C PHE A 336 5.86 -9.34 4.38
N ASP A 337 6.30 -8.93 5.57
CA ASP A 337 7.61 -9.29 6.12
C ASP A 337 8.80 -8.85 5.23
N SER A 338 8.62 -7.77 4.45
CA SER A 338 9.52 -7.28 3.38
C SER A 338 11.01 -7.14 3.76
N PRO A 339 11.92 -7.30 2.77
CA PRO A 339 13.38 -7.22 2.94
C PRO A 339 13.97 -6.00 3.65
N SER A 340 13.26 -4.87 3.68
CA SER A 340 13.73 -3.69 4.42
C SER A 340 13.55 -3.83 5.94
N THR A 341 12.61 -4.67 6.39
CA THR A 341 12.29 -4.95 7.80
C THR A 341 12.82 -6.32 8.28
N MET A 342 13.32 -7.16 7.37
CA MET A 342 13.76 -8.55 7.59
C MET A 342 14.84 -8.76 8.68
N GLN A 343 15.67 -7.76 9.02
CA GLN A 343 16.74 -7.93 10.02
C GLN A 343 16.24 -8.18 11.45
N LEU A 344 14.93 -8.02 11.68
CA LEU A 344 14.27 -8.27 12.96
C LEU A 344 13.59 -9.64 13.05
N PHE A 345 13.66 -10.44 11.98
CA PHE A 345 12.95 -11.71 11.84
C PHE A 345 13.91 -12.89 11.77
N ASP A 346 13.40 -14.08 12.13
CA ASP A 346 14.11 -15.35 11.97
C ASP A 346 14.26 -15.74 10.48
N ALA A 347 15.19 -16.66 10.20
CA ALA A 347 15.53 -17.05 8.82
C ALA A 347 14.36 -17.68 8.06
N ASP A 348 13.48 -18.44 8.73
CA ASP A 348 12.34 -19.09 8.10
C ASP A 348 11.30 -18.05 7.68
N THR A 349 11.04 -17.07 8.55
CA THR A 349 10.17 -15.91 8.22
C THR A 349 10.71 -15.13 7.02
N ILE A 350 12.03 -14.92 6.95
CA ILE A 350 12.68 -14.23 5.82
C ILE A 350 12.50 -14.99 4.50
N GLN A 351 12.72 -16.31 4.51
CA GLN A 351 12.58 -17.16 3.33
C GLN A 351 11.12 -17.20 2.83
N ASP A 352 10.18 -17.38 3.76
CA ASP A 352 8.75 -17.39 3.46
C ASP A 352 8.28 -16.05 2.86
N ALA A 353 8.72 -14.93 3.44
CA ALA A 353 8.44 -13.59 2.96
C ALA A 353 8.97 -13.33 1.53
N ALA A 354 10.18 -13.82 1.23
CA ALA A 354 10.75 -13.72 -0.12
C ALA A 354 9.93 -14.53 -1.14
N ALA A 355 9.51 -15.74 -0.78
CA ALA A 355 8.66 -16.57 -1.63
C ALA A 355 7.29 -15.91 -1.89
N LYS A 356 6.67 -15.34 -0.84
CA LYS A 356 5.39 -14.60 -0.95
C LYS A 356 5.52 -13.34 -1.79
N SER A 357 6.63 -12.62 -1.66
CA SER A 357 6.93 -11.44 -2.48
C SER A 357 7.00 -11.78 -3.97
N LYS A 358 7.61 -12.93 -4.33
CA LYS A 358 7.64 -13.41 -5.72
C LYS A 358 6.24 -13.74 -6.26
N VAL A 359 5.44 -14.47 -5.47
CA VAL A 359 4.06 -14.82 -5.87
C VAL A 359 3.20 -13.58 -6.04
N THR A 360 3.23 -12.65 -5.08
CA THR A 360 2.42 -11.44 -5.14
C THR A 360 2.85 -10.48 -6.25
N ASN A 361 4.15 -10.39 -6.54
CA ASN A 361 4.66 -9.66 -7.70
C ASN A 361 4.08 -10.23 -9.00
N ALA A 362 4.12 -11.56 -9.16
CA ALA A 362 3.53 -12.24 -10.31
C ALA A 362 2.03 -12.00 -10.45
N GLU A 363 1.28 -12.09 -9.34
CA GLU A 363 -0.17 -11.83 -9.30
C GLU A 363 -0.52 -10.40 -9.73
N ILE A 364 0.25 -9.40 -9.29
CA ILE A 364 0.05 -8.00 -9.70
C ILE A 364 0.34 -7.84 -11.20
N GLY A 365 1.50 -8.32 -11.65
CA GLY A 365 1.95 -8.13 -13.04
C GLY A 365 1.02 -8.79 -14.05
N GLN A 366 0.65 -10.06 -13.81
CA GLN A 366 -0.31 -10.79 -14.65
C GLN A 366 -1.68 -10.10 -14.67
N TRP A 367 -2.16 -9.64 -13.52
CA TRP A 367 -3.45 -8.96 -13.41
C TRP A 367 -3.49 -7.64 -14.18
N LEU A 368 -2.43 -6.83 -14.09
CA LEU A 368 -2.31 -5.58 -14.85
C LEU A 368 -2.37 -5.82 -16.36
N TRP A 369 -1.69 -6.84 -16.86
CA TRP A 369 -1.76 -7.21 -18.28
C TRP A 369 -3.16 -7.65 -18.70
N ARG A 370 -3.87 -8.43 -17.89
CA ARG A 370 -5.28 -8.79 -18.18
C ARG A 370 -6.14 -7.53 -18.29
N VAL A 371 -6.00 -6.59 -17.35
CA VAL A 371 -6.75 -5.32 -17.33
C VAL A 371 -6.43 -4.46 -18.55
N TRP A 372 -5.15 -4.30 -18.91
CA TRP A 372 -4.75 -3.47 -20.04
C TRP A 372 -5.10 -4.08 -21.41
N VAL A 373 -5.01 -5.40 -21.56
CA VAL A 373 -5.38 -6.09 -22.81
C VAL A 373 -6.89 -6.03 -23.04
N THR A 374 -7.70 -6.32 -22.03
CA THR A 374 -9.17 -6.27 -22.13
C THR A 374 -9.66 -4.89 -22.58
N ARG A 375 -9.01 -3.82 -22.09
CA ARG A 375 -9.34 -2.45 -22.49
C ARG A 375 -9.03 -2.16 -23.97
N LYS A 376 -8.01 -2.78 -24.57
CA LYS A 376 -7.68 -2.54 -25.98
C LYS A 376 -8.67 -3.20 -26.95
N GLN A 377 -9.50 -4.11 -26.46
CA GLN A 377 -10.48 -4.86 -27.26
C GLN A 377 -11.89 -4.26 -27.21
N ASN A 378 -12.17 -3.38 -26.23
CA ASN A 378 -13.43 -2.66 -26.04
C ASN A 378 -13.26 -1.19 -26.37
#